data_AF-A0A7H1RNI0-F1
#
_entry.id   AF-A0A7H1RNI0-F1
#
_cell.length_a   1.000
_cell.length_b   1.000
_cell.length_c   1.000
_cell.angle_alpha   90.00
_cell.angle_beta   90.00
_cell.angle_gamma   90.00
#
_symmetry.space_group_name_H-M   'P 1'
#
loop_
_entity.id
_entity.type
_entity.pdbx_description
1 polymer ?
#
loop_
_entity_poly.entity_id
_entity_poly.type
_entity_poly.pdbx_seq_one_letter_code
_entity_poly.pdbx_strand_id
1 'polypeptide(L)' 'MTRATIPPPAPSALVADLEDRKLSSRAAAQYLDVHPVTLRKWRRSGAGPAWHVTDGGNIRYSLCELRRWSEGRRS' A
#
# COMPACT_ATOMS: atom_id res chain seq x y z
N MET A 1 15.38 -19.83 20.97
CA MET A 1 14.32 -20.03 19.96
C MET A 1 13.69 -18.67 19.71
N THR A 2 13.99 -18.03 18.58
CA THR A 2 13.63 -16.63 18.30
C THR A 2 12.11 -16.50 18.16
N ARG A 3 11.51 -15.80 19.12
CA ARG A 3 10.10 -15.37 19.09
C ARG A 3 9.88 -14.61 17.79
N ALA A 4 8.99 -15.08 16.93
CA ALA A 4 8.48 -14.29 15.83
C ALA A 4 7.87 -13.03 16.43
N THR A 5 8.55 -11.88 16.29
CA THR A 5 7.95 -10.58 16.53
C THR A 5 6.89 -10.42 15.46
N ILE A 6 5.66 -10.79 15.80
CA ILE A 6 4.48 -10.27 15.13
C ILE A 6 4.57 -8.75 15.35
N PRO A 7 4.76 -7.93 14.30
CA PRO A 7 4.69 -6.48 14.49
C PRO A 7 3.36 -6.18 15.17
N PRO A 8 3.31 -5.28 16.17
CA PRO A 8 2.05 -4.92 16.80
C PRO A 8 1.02 -4.65 15.69
N PRO A 9 -0.22 -5.20 15.77
CA PRO A 9 -1.26 -4.81 14.84
C PRO A 9 -1.34 -3.30 14.99
N ALA A 10 -0.87 -2.58 13.96
CA ALA A 10 -0.72 -1.15 14.04
C ALA A 10 -2.05 -0.58 14.57
N PRO A 11 -2.05 0.23 15.64
CA PRO A 11 -3.29 0.69 16.30
C PRO A 11 -4.24 1.47 15.37
N SER A 12 -3.86 1.70 14.10
CA SER A 12 -4.68 2.32 13.07
C SER A 12 -5.54 1.35 12.23
N ALA A 13 -5.42 0.02 12.37
CA ALA A 13 -6.19 -0.91 11.53
C ALA A 13 -7.70 -0.88 11.82
N LEU A 14 -8.11 -0.53 13.04
CA LEU A 14 -9.53 -0.45 13.44
C LEU A 14 -10.19 0.91 13.13
N VAL A 15 -9.41 1.97 12.92
CA VAL A 15 -9.94 3.33 12.62
C VAL A 15 -9.76 3.74 11.16
N ALA A 16 -8.89 3.06 10.41
CA ALA A 16 -8.73 3.28 8.97
C ALA A 16 -9.92 2.75 8.15
N ASP A 17 -10.68 1.79 8.69
CA ASP A 17 -11.68 1.01 7.95
C ASP A 17 -12.93 1.83 7.53
N LEU A 18 -13.24 2.94 8.22
CA LEU A 18 -14.43 3.74 7.93
C LEU A 18 -14.26 4.70 6.74
N GLU A 19 -13.03 5.04 6.33
CA GLU A 19 -12.74 5.90 5.17
C GLU A 19 -11.41 5.52 4.45
N ASP A 20 -11.03 4.24 4.36
CA ASP A 20 -9.84 3.84 3.58
C ASP A 20 -10.09 4.12 2.09
N ARG A 21 -9.72 5.32 1.64
CA ARG A 21 -9.84 5.73 0.25
C ARG A 21 -8.97 4.84 -0.61
N LYS A 22 -9.61 3.88 -1.28
CA LYS A 22 -9.00 3.00 -2.29
C LYS A 22 -8.66 3.82 -3.54
N LEU A 23 -7.39 4.14 -3.73
CA LEU A 23 -6.88 4.85 -4.89
C LEU A 23 -6.68 3.91 -6.09
N SER A 24 -6.91 4.43 -7.29
CA SER A 24 -6.50 3.75 -8.53
C SER A 24 -4.98 3.76 -8.68
N SER A 25 -4.44 2.92 -9.57
CA SER A 25 -2.99 2.93 -9.86
C SER A 25 -2.48 4.31 -10.29
N ARG A 26 -3.29 5.11 -11.02
CA ARG A 26 -2.90 6.46 -11.44
C ARG A 26 -2.87 7.45 -10.27
N ALA A 27 -3.84 7.36 -9.36
CA ALA A 27 -3.87 8.23 -8.18
C ALA A 27 -2.78 7.87 -7.17
N ALA A 28 -2.54 6.57 -6.95
CA ALA A 28 -1.44 6.07 -6.12
C ALA A 28 -0.07 6.50 -6.65
N ALA A 29 0.11 6.48 -7.98
CA ALA A 29 1.34 6.90 -8.64
C ALA A 29 1.62 8.40 -8.38
N GLN A 30 0.59 9.24 -8.54
CA GLN A 30 0.67 10.67 -8.21
C GLN A 30 0.96 10.92 -6.73
N TYR A 31 0.34 10.16 -5.83
CA TYR A 31 0.57 10.29 -4.38
C TYR A 31 2.03 10.01 -3.99
N LEU A 32 2.64 9.00 -4.63
CA LEU A 32 4.04 8.64 -4.39
C LEU A 32 5.04 9.43 -5.26
N ASP A 33 4.55 10.38 -6.07
CA ASP A 33 5.34 11.12 -7.06
C ASP A 33 6.18 10.21 -7.98
N VAL A 34 5.57 9.14 -8.47
CA VAL A 34 6.19 8.19 -9.41
C VAL A 34 5.33 7.99 -10.65
N HIS A 35 5.95 7.49 -11.72
CA HIS A 35 5.21 7.10 -12.91
C HIS A 35 4.36 5.84 -12.65
N PRO A 36 3.12 5.71 -13.17
CA PRO A 36 2.28 4.51 -12.96
C PRO A 36 2.93 3.21 -13.50
N VAL A 37 3.82 3.31 -14.48
CA VAL A 37 4.63 2.17 -14.95
C VAL A 37 5.57 1.66 -13.85
N THR A 38 6.08 2.53 -12.99
CA THR A 38 6.92 2.17 -11.83
C THR A 38 6.13 1.30 -10.85
N LEU A 39 4.89 1.69 -10.52
CA LEU A 39 4.01 0.86 -9.69
C LEU A 39 3.75 -0.51 -10.31
N ARG A 40 3.53 -0.57 -11.64
CA ARG A 40 3.36 -1.85 -12.34
C ARG A 40 4.62 -2.73 -12.29
N LYS A 41 5.81 -2.13 -12.41
CA LYS A 41 7.09 -2.84 -12.28
C LYS A 41 7.27 -3.39 -10.86
N TRP A 42 7.01 -2.59 -9.83
CA TRP A 42 7.10 -3.00 -8.43
C TRP A 42 6.18 -4.18 -8.12
N ARG A 43 4.91 -4.13 -8.56
CA ARG A 43 4.00 -5.28 -8.42
C ARG A 43 4.56 -6.55 -9.04
N ARG A 44 5.13 -6.45 -10.25
CA ARG A 44 5.73 -7.60 -10.95
C ARG A 44 6.96 -8.15 -10.23
N SER A 45 7.76 -7.28 -9.62
CA SER A 45 8.97 -7.68 -8.89
C SER A 45 8.70 -8.06 -7.42
N GLY A 46 7.43 -8.07 -6.97
CA GLY A 46 7.07 -8.35 -5.58
C GLY A 46 7.50 -7.25 -4.59
N ALA A 47 7.74 -6.03 -5.08
CA ALA A 47 8.14 -4.88 -4.28
C ALA A 47 7.00 -3.84 -4.23
N GLY A 48 7.14 -2.86 -3.34
CA GLY A 48 6.26 -1.69 -3.29
C GLY A 48 5.13 -1.77 -2.26
N PRO A 49 4.23 -0.77 -2.29
CA PRO A 49 3.10 -0.67 -1.34
C PRO A 49 2.05 -1.74 -1.65
N ALA A 50 1.33 -2.22 -0.64
CA ALA A 50 0.29 -3.23 -0.80
C ALA A 50 -0.80 -2.83 -1.80
N TRP A 51 -1.26 -3.79 -2.59
CA TRP A 51 -2.34 -3.61 -3.58
C TRP A 51 -3.44 -4.65 -3.39
N HIS A 52 -4.65 -4.27 -3.76
CA HIS A 52 -5.82 -5.13 -3.75
C HIS A 52 -6.41 -5.21 -5.16
N VAL A 53 -6.87 -6.40 -5.53
CA VAL A 53 -7.64 -6.61 -6.75
C VAL A 53 -9.11 -6.51 -6.38
N THR A 54 -9.87 -5.65 -7.05
CA THR A 54 -11.33 -5.62 -6.91
C THR A 54 -11.96 -6.78 -7.68
N ASP A 55 -13.21 -7.11 -7.38
CA ASP A 55 -13.98 -8.15 -8.08
C ASP A 55 -13.95 -8.01 -9.63
N GLY A 56 -13.94 -6.78 -10.15
CA GLY A 56 -13.79 -6.49 -11.59
C GLY A 56 -12.35 -6.49 -12.13
N GLY A 57 -11.37 -7.09 -11.44
CA GLY A 57 -9.97 -7.18 -11.89
C GLY A 57 -9.15 -5.89 -11.82
N ASN A 58 -9.72 -4.79 -11.32
CA ASN A 58 -9.01 -3.51 -11.19
C ASN A 58 -8.08 -3.50 -9.97
N ILE A 59 -6.89 -2.91 -10.13
CA ILE A 59 -5.95 -2.73 -9.01
C ILE A 59 -6.26 -1.45 -8.25
N ARG A 60 -6.49 -1.59 -6.94
CA ARG A 60 -6.65 -0.51 -5.98
C ARG A 60 -5.53 -0.52 -4.94
N TYR A 61 -5.15 0.66 -4.47
CA TYR A 61 -4.19 0.87 -3.41
C TYR A 61 -4.87 1.52 -2.22
N SER A 62 -4.60 1.04 -1.02
CA SER A 62 -5.06 1.69 0.20
C SER A 62 -4.19 2.90 0.50
N LEU A 63 -4.81 4.05 0.79
CA LEU A 63 -4.08 5.27 1.09
C LEU A 63 -3.22 5.11 2.35
N CYS A 64 -3.74 4.43 3.38
CA CYS A 64 -2.99 4.15 4.60
C CYS A 64 -1.72 3.33 4.34
N GLU A 65 -1.82 2.31 3.48
CA GLU A 65 -0.68 1.47 3.11
C GLU A 65 0.34 2.21 2.25
N LEU A 66 -0.13 3.02 1.30
CA LEU A 66 0.75 3.91 0.51
C LEU A 66 1.55 4.85 1.41
N ARG A 67 0.88 5.45 2.39
CA ARG A 67 1.50 6.35 3.38
C ARG A 67 2.55 5.60 4.20
N ARG A 68 2.20 4.49 4.83
CA ARG A 68 3.12 3.66 5.64
C ARG A 68 4.36 3.25 4.85
N TRP A 69 4.15 2.81 3.62
CA TRP A 69 5.25 2.41 2.76
C TRP A 69 6.15 3.59 2.37
N SER A 70 5.58 4.78 2.14
CA SER A 70 6.35 5.99 1.86
C SER A 70 7.18 6.47 3.06
N GLU A 71 6.62 6.37 4.27
CA GLU A 71 7.30 6.72 5.52
C GLU A 71 8.48 5.78 5.79
N GLY A 72 8.29 4.46 5.59
CA GLY A 72 9.35 3.47 5.76
C GLY A 72 10.50 3.56 4.73
N ARG A 73 10.33 4.34 3.65
CA ARG A 73 11.41 4.62 2.68
C ARG A 73 12.28 5.81 3.05
N ARG A 74 11.83 6.68 3.96
CA ARG A 74 12.50 7.93 4.33
C ARG A 74 13.44 7.77 5.54
N SER A 75 13.50 6.58 6.14
CA SER A 75 14.39 6.24 7.27
C SER A 75 15.65 5.52 6.81
#